data_AF-K1QKV1-F1
#
_entry.id   AF-K1QKV1-F1
#
_cell.length_a   1.000
_cell.length_b   1.000
_cell.length_c   1.000
_cell.angle_alpha   90.00
_cell.angle_beta   90.00
_cell.angle_gamma   90.00
#
_symmetry.space_group_name_H-M   'P 1'
#
loop_
_entity.id
_entity.type
_entity.pdbx_description
1 polymer ?
#
loop_
_entity_poly.entity_id
_entity_poly.type
_entity_poly.pdbx_seq_one_letter_code
_entity_poly.pdbx_strand_id
1 'polypeptide(L)'
;MALGDEVVVAGEPEEQEADAPEEEEEEDLVDPQGVLRDECIEKNAKCQELKDILDKCNERVAVNPAIEEETCEEELIDFVHCVDHCVSKSLFSKLV
;
A
#
# COMPACT_ATOMS: atom_id res chain seq x y z
N MET A 1 37.35 4.61 6.39
CA MET A 1 36.86 5.50 7.47
C MET A 1 35.45 5.90 7.09
N ALA A 2 34.49 4.98 7.21
CA ALA A 2 33.71 4.71 8.42
C ALA A 2 32.57 5.73 8.58
N LEU A 3 31.49 5.51 7.84
CA LEU A 3 30.10 5.84 8.19
C LEU A 3 29.40 4.49 7.92
N GLY A 4 29.28 3.59 8.89
CA GLY A 4 28.36 3.71 10.02
C GLY A 4 27.04 2.98 9.71
N ASP A 5 27.11 1.81 9.06
CA ASP A 5 25.98 0.88 8.97
C ASP A 5 26.09 -0.08 10.15
N GLU A 6 25.38 0.26 11.22
CA GLU A 6 25.18 -0.62 12.37
C GLU A 6 23.76 -0.40 12.89
N VAL A 7 22.80 -1.13 12.31
CA VAL A 7 21.72 -1.70 13.10
C VAL A 7 21.87 -3.21 12.98
N VAL A 8 22.64 -3.75 13.92
CA VAL A 8 22.72 -5.17 14.21
C VAL A 8 21.38 -5.65 14.75
N VAL A 9 20.61 -6.40 13.95
CA VAL A 9 19.62 -7.32 14.51
C VAL A 9 20.32 -8.65 14.70
N ALA A 10 20.75 -8.90 15.93
CA ALA A 10 21.35 -10.14 16.35
C ALA A 10 20.25 -11.17 16.67
N GLY A 11 20.36 -12.38 16.10
CA GLY A 11 19.85 -13.61 16.72
C GLY A 11 18.99 -14.51 15.83
N GLU A 12 19.58 -15.59 15.33
CA GLU A 12 18.94 -16.90 15.11
C GLU A 12 19.62 -17.89 16.08
N PRO A 13 18.97 -18.98 16.60
CA PRO A 13 18.06 -19.86 15.88
C PRO A 13 16.79 -20.33 16.66
N GLU A 14 16.02 -21.16 15.97
CA GLU A 14 14.75 -21.85 16.31
C GLU A 14 14.65 -22.48 17.71
N GLU A 15 13.46 -22.37 18.32
CA GLU A 15 12.92 -23.40 19.21
C GLU A 15 11.44 -23.61 18.83
N GLN A 16 11.17 -24.72 18.16
CA GLN A 16 9.83 -25.26 17.91
C GLN A 16 9.30 -25.85 19.22
N GLU A 17 8.30 -25.21 19.82
CA GLU A 17 7.32 -25.94 20.62
C GLU A 17 5.99 -25.95 19.87
N ALA A 18 5.62 -27.16 19.49
CA ALA A 18 4.37 -27.50 18.86
C ALA A 18 3.28 -27.65 19.93
N ASP A 19 2.30 -26.75 19.91
CA ASP A 19 0.96 -27.03 20.39
C ASP A 19 -0.03 -26.38 19.41
N ALA A 20 -0.75 -27.22 18.68
CA ALA A 20 -1.86 -26.85 17.81
C ALA A 20 -2.93 -27.96 17.96
N PRO A 21 -4.24 -27.69 17.79
CA PRO A 21 -4.84 -26.46 17.28
C PRO A 21 -5.97 -25.91 18.18
N GLU A 22 -6.04 -24.60 18.37
CA GLU A 22 -7.34 -23.93 18.49
C GLU A 22 -7.74 -23.55 17.06
N GLU A 23 -8.50 -24.43 16.39
CA GLU A 23 -9.29 -24.04 15.21
C GLU A 23 -10.45 -23.17 15.70
N GLU A 24 -10.14 -21.95 16.14
CA GLU A 24 -11.10 -20.86 16.04
C GLU A 24 -11.24 -20.57 14.56
N GLU A 25 -12.48 -20.58 14.05
CA GLU A 25 -12.78 -20.14 12.70
C GLU A 25 -12.18 -18.72 12.56
N GLU A 26 -11.05 -18.60 11.86
CA GLU A 26 -10.52 -17.30 11.42
C GLU A 26 -11.58 -16.70 10.50
N GLU A 27 -12.54 -15.99 11.09
CA GLU A 27 -13.38 -15.06 10.34
C GLU A 27 -12.40 -14.15 9.57
N ASP A 28 -12.42 -14.23 8.24
CA ASP A 28 -11.59 -13.38 7.36
C ASP A 28 -11.72 -11.93 7.83
N LEU A 29 -10.75 -11.45 8.60
CA LEU A 29 -10.75 -10.11 9.16
C LEU A 29 -10.46 -9.14 8.01
N VAL A 30 -11.52 -8.61 7.40
CA VAL A 30 -11.41 -7.64 6.31
C VAL A 30 -11.07 -6.26 6.87
N ASP A 31 -9.92 -5.70 6.47
CA ASP A 31 -9.55 -4.34 6.79
C ASP A 31 -10.54 -3.34 6.16
N PRO A 32 -11.29 -2.56 6.96
CA PRO A 32 -12.23 -1.57 6.43
C PRO A 32 -11.54 -0.50 5.57
N GLN A 33 -10.23 -0.26 5.76
CA GLN A 33 -9.48 0.67 4.91
C GLN A 33 -9.40 0.19 3.47
N GLY A 34 -9.14 -1.11 3.23
CA GLY A 34 -9.06 -1.68 1.90
C GLY A 34 -10.37 -1.50 1.14
N VAL A 35 -11.48 -1.90 1.76
CA VAL A 35 -12.83 -1.76 1.19
C VAL A 35 -13.14 -0.30 0.84
N LEU A 36 -12.85 0.63 1.75
CA LEU A 36 -13.12 2.06 1.52
C LEU A 36 -12.22 2.67 0.44
N ARG A 37 -10.96 2.23 0.32
CA ARG A 37 -10.07 2.67 -0.76
C ARG A 37 -10.64 2.25 -2.11
N ASP A 38 -11.06 1.00 -2.26
CA ASP A 38 -11.66 0.48 -3.49
C ASP A 38 -12.94 1.25 -3.86
N GLU A 39 -13.85 1.43 -2.89
CA GLU A 39 -15.05 2.23 -3.11
C GLU A 39 -14.74 3.68 -3.52
N CYS A 40 -13.73 4.30 -2.92
CA CYS A 40 -13.31 5.66 -3.24
C CYS A 40 -12.69 5.77 -4.64
N ILE A 41 -11.96 4.74 -5.09
CA ILE A 41 -11.43 4.66 -6.46
C ILE A 41 -12.58 4.50 -7.45
N GLU A 42 -13.56 3.63 -7.19
CA GLU A 42 -14.66 3.35 -8.10
C GLU A 42 -15.68 4.50 -8.21
N LYS A 43 -15.99 5.16 -7.09
CA LYS A 43 -17.07 6.15 -7.03
C LYS A 43 -16.62 7.58 -7.32
N ASN A 44 -15.32 7.87 -7.24
CA ASN A 44 -14.79 9.22 -7.46
C ASN A 44 -14.12 9.35 -8.83
N ALA A 45 -14.82 9.98 -9.77
CA ALA A 45 -14.31 10.21 -11.13
C ALA A 45 -12.93 10.89 -11.17
N LYS A 46 -12.65 11.83 -10.24
CA LYS A 46 -11.34 12.48 -10.18
C LYS A 46 -10.23 11.50 -9.80
N CYS A 47 -10.50 10.57 -8.88
CA CYS A 47 -9.50 9.58 -8.50
C CYS A 47 -9.30 8.54 -9.62
N GLN A 48 -10.33 8.24 -10.41
CA GLN A 48 -10.20 7.40 -11.61
C GLN A 48 -9.33 8.07 -12.67
N GLU A 49 -9.55 9.35 -12.97
CA GLU A 49 -8.72 10.09 -13.93
C GLU A 49 -7.24 10.13 -13.50
N LEU A 50 -6.97 10.36 -12.22
CA LEU A 50 -5.61 10.34 -11.66
C LEU A 50 -4.98 8.94 -11.72
N LYS A 51 -5.78 7.90 -11.48
CA LYS A 51 -5.34 6.52 -11.65
C LYS A 51 -4.95 6.21 -13.09
N ASP A 52 -5.76 6.65 -14.06
CA ASP A 52 -5.45 6.47 -15.49
C ASP A 52 -4.15 7.19 -15.90
N ILE A 53 -3.87 8.35 -15.29
CA ILE A 53 -2.63 9.10 -15.52
C ILE A 53 -1.43 8.34 -14.92
N LEU A 54 -1.56 7.85 -13.69
CA LEU A 54 -0.55 7.02 -13.03
C LEU A 54 -0.26 5.74 -13.85
N ASP A 55 -1.30 5.04 -14.31
CA ASP A 55 -1.17 3.81 -15.10
C ASP A 55 -0.40 4.08 -16.41
N LYS A 56 -0.67 5.21 -17.10
CA LYS A 56 0.08 5.62 -18.29
C LYS A 56 1.54 5.94 -18.00
N CYS A 57 1.85 6.53 -16.84
CA CYS A 57 3.24 6.75 -16.43
C CYS A 57 3.94 5.41 -16.20
N ASN A 58 3.30 4.49 -15.46
CA ASN A 58 3.84 3.16 -15.19
C ASN A 58 4.12 2.38 -16.49
N GLU A 59 3.22 2.43 -17.46
CA GLU A 59 3.42 1.83 -18.79
C GLU A 59 4.63 2.42 -19.52
N ARG A 60 4.80 3.75 -19.46
CA ARG A 60 5.93 4.45 -20.10
C ARG A 60 7.28 4.05 -19.48
N VAL A 61 7.36 4.06 -18.15
CA VAL A 61 8.57 3.71 -17.40
C VAL A 61 8.91 2.22 -17.56
N ALA A 62 7.90 1.34 -17.62
CA ALA A 62 8.12 -0.10 -17.81
C ALA A 62 8.71 -0.47 -19.19
N VAL A 63 8.34 0.27 -20.24
CA VAL A 63 8.78 -0.02 -21.63
C VAL A 63 10.17 0.54 -21.94
N ASN A 64 10.58 1.60 -21.24
CA ASN A 64 11.71 2.41 -21.66
C ASN A 64 12.75 2.56 -20.53
N PRO A 65 13.60 1.55 -20.32
CA PRO A 65 14.64 1.61 -19.29
C PRO A 65 15.68 2.72 -19.54
N ALA A 66 15.67 3.36 -20.71
CA ALA A 66 16.53 4.51 -21.01
C ALA A 66 16.00 5.85 -20.47
N ILE A 67 14.76 5.89 -19.94
CA ILE A 67 14.22 7.05 -19.21
C ILE A 67 14.55 6.86 -17.71
N GLU A 68 15.83 6.63 -17.41
CA GLU A 68 16.31 6.26 -16.07
C GLU A 68 16.00 7.30 -14.97
N GLU A 69 15.64 8.52 -15.37
CA GLU A 69 15.36 9.64 -14.46
C GLU A 69 13.86 9.96 -14.29
N GLU A 70 12.97 9.32 -15.03
CA GLU A 70 11.51 9.53 -14.85
C GLU A 70 10.96 8.61 -13.76
N THR A 71 10.35 9.22 -12.74
CA THR A 71 9.59 8.53 -11.69
C THR A 71 8.11 8.91 -11.80
N CYS A 72 7.21 7.98 -11.48
CA CYS A 72 5.77 8.23 -11.42
C CYS A 72 5.30 8.75 -10.05
N GLU A 73 6.19 9.44 -9.33
CA GLU A 73 5.94 9.84 -7.93
C GLU A 73 4.93 10.98 -7.82
N GLU A 74 4.93 11.91 -8.76
CA GLU A 74 3.96 13.01 -8.82
C GLU A 74 2.54 12.47 -9.01
N GLU A 75 2.35 11.61 -10.01
CA GLU A 75 1.06 10.97 -10.30
C GLU A 75 0.59 10.08 -9.14
N LEU A 76 1.52 9.38 -8.49
CA LEU A 76 1.23 8.56 -7.33
C LEU A 76 0.72 9.41 -6.16
N ILE A 77 1.41 10.51 -5.84
CA ILE A 77 1.02 11.42 -4.75
C ILE A 77 -0.34 12.04 -5.04
N ASP A 78 -0.61 12.46 -6.27
CA ASP A 78 -1.91 13.03 -6.66
C ASP A 78 -3.05 12.00 -6.50
N PHE A 79 -2.84 10.78 -7.00
CA PHE A 79 -3.80 9.69 -6.86
C PHE A 79 -4.07 9.35 -5.39
N VAL A 80 -3.02 9.13 -4.60
CA VAL A 80 -3.12 8.80 -3.17
C VAL A 80 -3.81 9.93 -2.40
N HIS A 81 -3.46 11.19 -2.67
CA HIS A 81 -4.10 12.33 -2.05
C HIS A 81 -5.62 12.37 -2.31
N CYS A 82 -6.04 12.06 -3.54
CA CYS A 82 -7.45 11.97 -3.90
C CYS A 82 -8.18 10.87 -3.11
N VAL A 83 -7.60 9.67 -3.07
CA VAL A 83 -8.17 8.51 -2.38
C VAL A 83 -8.23 8.76 -0.87
N ASP A 84 -7.15 9.23 -0.26
CA ASP A 84 -7.10 9.48 1.19
C ASP A 84 -8.05 10.59 1.63
N HIS A 85 -8.20 11.65 0.83
CA HIS A 85 -9.21 12.68 1.07
C HIS A 85 -10.65 12.11 1.02
N CYS A 86 -10.89 11.09 0.18
CA CYS A 86 -12.18 10.40 0.15
C CYS A 86 -12.37 9.48 1.37
N VAL A 87 -11.38 8.62 1.65
CA VAL A 87 -11.43 7.58 2.70
C VAL A 87 -11.50 8.19 4.11
N SER A 88 -10.77 9.29 4.35
CA SER A 88 -10.72 9.98 5.65
C SER A 88 -12.08 10.39 6.21
N LYS A 89 -13.11 10.52 5.37
CA LYS A 89 -14.48 10.88 5.78
C LYS A 89 -15.20 9.78 6.55
N SER A 90 -14.79 8.52 6.39
CA SER A 90 -15.53 7.37 6.93
C SER A 90 -14.66 6.33 7.63
N LEU A 91 -13.35 6.27 7.34
CA LEU A 91 -12.45 5.26 7.90
C LEU A 91 -12.46 5.21 9.43
N PHE A 92 -12.31 6.35 10.10
CA PHE A 92 -12.23 6.39 11.58
C PHE A 92 -13.55 6.01 12.28
N SER A 93 -14.67 5.96 11.56
CA SER A 93 -15.94 5.44 12.11
C SER A 93 -16.00 3.90 12.15
N LYS A 94 -15.05 3.23 11.48
CA LYS A 94 -14.96 1.77 11.36
C LYS A 94 -13.87 1.16 12.26
N LEU A 95 -13.00 2.00 12.82
CA LEU A 95 -11.92 1.61 13.70
C LEU A 95 -12.42 1.72 15.15
N VAL A 96 -12.35 0.61 15.90
CA VAL A 96 -12.74 0.50 17.31
C VAL A 96 -11.50 0.26 18.15
#